data_AF-A0A7K0ZMA6-F1
#
_entry.id   AF-A0A7K0ZMA6-F1
#
_cell.length_a   1.000
_cell.length_b   1.000
_cell.length_c   1.000
_cell.angle_alpha   90.00
_cell.angle_beta   90.00
_cell.angle_gamma   90.00
#
_symmetry.space_group_name_H-M   'P 1'
#
loop_
_entity.id
_entity.type
_entity.pdbx_description
1 polymer ?
#
loop_
_entity_poly.entity_id
_entity_poly.type
_entity_poly.pdbx_seq_one_letter_code
_entity_poly.pdbx_strand_id
1 'polypeptide(L)'
;MKRTAERAQQMRNFVGVGLLFLAMTSCGGQGSDSCSDANSISGYVTSFSQGLDNFSEDAYAKLRSETTKAYELAVDSVTNESVSEEATALAKKIALFVGAMEDVGWDVNRALDVSEAVSSAAALGSEASLHEANAIEAVVIEKCGLPSTYAPRPDGEVTLPMNSIPSPLATDPPINTINDTSELTVMGSVIASQFGLTVTDIEAECLGTALSSIYDVSAATANLAQYQSQFQRAFDGCGLVFTVPN
;
A
#
# COMPACT_ATOMS: atom_id res chain seq x y z
N MET A 1 54.62 2.04 -45.84
CA MET A 1 54.70 0.57 -45.67
C MET A 1 55.54 0.24 -44.45
N LYS A 2 54.88 -0.11 -43.34
CA LYS A 2 55.34 -1.01 -42.24
C LYS A 2 54.61 -0.58 -40.96
N ARG A 3 53.91 -1.55 -40.36
CA ARG A 3 53.12 -1.50 -39.10
C ARG A 3 51.61 -1.22 -39.25
N THR A 4 50.99 -1.83 -40.25
CA THR A 4 49.64 -2.38 -40.09
C THR A 4 49.69 -3.60 -39.14
N ALA A 5 48.64 -3.77 -38.33
CA ALA A 5 48.18 -5.04 -37.75
C ALA A 5 48.78 -5.57 -36.42
N GLU A 6 48.93 -4.75 -35.38
CA GLU A 6 49.36 -5.28 -34.06
C GLU A 6 48.82 -4.56 -32.81
N ARG A 7 47.61 -3.95 -32.87
CA ARG A 7 46.93 -3.41 -31.68
C ARG A 7 45.43 -3.71 -31.61
N ALA A 8 44.97 -4.71 -32.37
CA ALA A 8 43.72 -5.39 -32.09
C ALA A 8 44.11 -6.79 -31.60
N GLN A 9 43.65 -7.16 -30.39
CA GLN A 9 43.65 -8.52 -29.86
C GLN A 9 44.93 -8.99 -29.12
N GLN A 10 45.19 -8.41 -27.94
CA GLN A 10 45.89 -9.15 -26.89
C GLN A 10 45.34 -8.77 -25.49
N MET A 11 44.62 -9.73 -24.91
CA MET A 11 44.32 -9.92 -23.47
C MET A 11 43.36 -8.90 -22.82
N ARG A 12 42.02 -9.07 -22.83
CA ARG A 12 41.21 -10.03 -22.02
C ARG A 12 41.97 -10.85 -20.97
N ASN A 13 41.53 -10.69 -19.72
CA ASN A 13 41.78 -11.51 -18.51
C ASN A 13 43.11 -11.36 -17.79
N PHE A 14 43.15 -10.46 -16.80
CA PHE A 14 43.76 -10.64 -15.47
C PHE A 14 43.07 -9.62 -14.54
N VAL A 15 41.98 -10.00 -13.86
CA VAL A 15 41.97 -10.47 -12.46
C VAL A 15 42.42 -9.38 -11.47
N GLY A 16 41.44 -8.81 -10.77
CA GLY A 16 41.48 -8.63 -9.31
C GLY A 16 42.28 -7.46 -8.74
N VAL A 17 41.67 -6.27 -8.68
CA VAL A 17 41.93 -5.20 -7.70
C VAL A 17 40.66 -4.34 -7.66
N GLY A 18 39.94 -4.08 -6.58
CA GLY A 18 40.07 -4.48 -5.19
C GLY A 18 38.71 -4.25 -4.53
N LEU A 19 38.12 -5.33 -4.04
CA LEU A 19 36.97 -5.29 -3.12
C LEU A 19 37.52 -4.71 -1.80
N LEU A 20 37.28 -3.42 -1.56
CA LEU A 20 37.66 -2.79 -0.31
C LEU A 20 36.62 -3.20 0.75
N PHE A 21 36.93 -4.29 1.45
CA PHE A 21 36.29 -4.69 2.70
C PHE A 21 36.55 -3.59 3.75
N LEU A 22 35.60 -2.68 3.92
CA LEU A 22 35.47 -1.88 5.14
C LEU A 22 34.65 -2.69 6.14
N ALA A 23 35.35 -3.53 6.89
CA ALA A 23 34.84 -4.10 8.12
C ALA A 23 34.81 -3.01 9.20
N MET A 24 33.62 -2.47 9.46
CA MET A 24 33.31 -1.77 10.72
C MET A 24 32.34 -2.65 11.49
N THR A 25 32.90 -3.47 12.38
CA THR A 25 32.17 -4.11 13.46
C THR A 25 31.79 -3.04 14.49
N SER A 26 30.51 -2.66 14.49
CA SER A 26 29.83 -2.13 15.67
C SER A 26 28.79 -3.17 16.07
N CYS A 27 28.93 -3.73 17.26
CA CYS A 27 27.97 -4.65 17.87
C CYS A 27 27.42 -3.94 19.10
N GLY A 28 26.11 -3.69 19.12
CA GLY A 28 25.44 -3.07 20.27
C GLY A 28 23.96 -2.83 20.02
N GLY A 29 23.13 -3.86 20.25
CA GLY A 29 21.67 -3.76 20.25
C GLY A 29 21.03 -4.12 18.91
N GLN A 30 20.74 -5.40 18.71
CA GLN A 30 19.89 -5.88 17.63
C GLN A 30 18.43 -5.58 18.00
N GLY A 31 18.04 -4.32 17.82
CA GLY A 31 16.68 -3.81 17.87
C GLY A 31 16.48 -3.01 16.58
N SER A 32 15.58 -3.51 15.75
CA SER A 32 15.20 -3.07 14.40
C SER A 32 15.02 -1.55 14.23
N ASP A 33 15.99 -0.91 13.57
CA ASP A 33 15.89 0.49 13.08
C ASP A 33 14.80 0.65 12.00
N SER A 34 14.36 -0.46 11.39
CA SER A 34 13.23 -0.51 10.45
C SER A 34 11.87 -0.20 11.11
N CYS A 35 11.79 -0.20 12.45
CA CYS A 35 10.55 -0.02 13.21
C CYS A 35 10.40 1.39 13.80
N SER A 36 11.47 2.16 13.90
CA SER A 36 11.49 3.52 14.45
C SER A 36 11.12 4.58 13.41
N ASP A 37 11.40 4.31 12.13
CA ASP A 37 11.20 5.21 10.99
C ASP A 37 10.51 4.48 9.82
N ALA A 38 9.50 3.67 10.11
CA ALA A 38 8.64 3.10 9.08
C ALA A 38 7.81 4.21 8.43
N ASN A 39 8.44 4.99 7.54
CA ASN A 39 7.70 5.73 6.54
C ASN A 39 6.86 4.69 5.80
N SER A 40 5.54 4.80 5.95
CA SER A 40 4.59 3.89 5.33
C SER A 40 4.90 3.81 3.84
N ILE A 41 5.34 2.63 3.39
CA ILE A 41 5.71 2.39 2.00
C ILE A 41 4.49 2.49 1.09
N SER A 42 3.30 2.15 1.63
CA SER A 42 2.02 2.42 0.96
C SER A 42 1.72 3.92 0.89
N GLY A 43 2.02 4.69 1.94
CA GLY A 43 1.94 6.16 1.92
C GLY A 43 2.86 6.79 0.88
N TYR A 44 4.09 6.29 0.77
CA TYR A 44 5.04 6.67 -0.26
C TYR A 44 4.48 6.39 -1.66
N VAL A 45 4.03 5.16 -1.94
CA VAL A 45 3.44 4.78 -3.24
C VAL A 45 2.20 5.63 -3.56
N THR A 46 1.34 5.88 -2.58
CA THR A 46 0.11 6.67 -2.73
C THR A 46 0.41 8.11 -3.12
N SER A 47 1.55 8.67 -2.70
CA SER A 47 1.94 10.03 -3.09
C SER A 47 2.13 10.21 -4.61
N PHE A 48 2.37 9.11 -5.35
CA PHE A 48 2.47 9.08 -6.81
C PHE A 48 1.14 8.85 -7.53
N SER A 49 0.05 8.56 -6.81
CA SER A 49 -1.27 8.32 -7.42
C SER A 49 -1.78 9.49 -8.26
N GLN A 50 -1.35 10.71 -7.91
CA GLN A 50 -1.68 11.94 -8.62
C GLN A 50 -0.65 12.31 -9.70
N GLY A 51 0.40 11.49 -9.88
CA GLY A 51 1.49 11.77 -10.82
C GLY A 51 2.70 12.42 -10.14
N LEU A 52 3.74 12.65 -10.96
CA LEU A 52 5.01 13.21 -10.53
C LEU A 52 4.92 14.73 -10.30
N ASP A 53 3.95 15.41 -10.89
CA ASP A 53 3.67 16.85 -10.73
C ASP A 53 3.06 17.21 -9.37
N ASN A 54 2.66 16.20 -8.58
CA ASN A 54 2.16 16.38 -7.21
C ASN A 54 3.26 16.84 -6.23
N PHE A 55 4.55 16.75 -6.61
CA PHE A 55 5.67 17.14 -5.76
C PHE A 55 6.14 18.56 -6.09
N SER A 56 6.10 19.44 -5.09
CA SER A 56 6.64 20.80 -5.19
C SER A 56 8.17 20.82 -5.02
N GLU A 57 8.83 21.85 -5.54
CA GLU A 57 10.30 21.99 -5.55
C GLU A 57 10.93 21.91 -4.15
N ASP A 58 10.26 22.42 -3.13
CA ASP A 58 10.67 22.34 -1.73
C ASP A 58 10.64 20.91 -1.18
N ALA A 59 9.94 19.99 -1.84
CA ALA A 59 9.83 18.59 -1.46
C ALA A 59 10.83 17.65 -2.15
N TYR A 60 11.65 18.10 -3.12
CA TYR A 60 12.52 17.19 -3.89
C TYR A 60 13.56 16.44 -3.03
N ALA A 61 14.14 17.13 -2.04
CA ALA A 61 15.06 16.51 -1.10
C ALA A 61 14.36 15.46 -0.22
N LYS A 62 13.11 15.75 0.18
CA LYS A 62 12.26 14.83 0.94
C LYS A 62 11.89 13.63 0.08
N LEU A 63 11.45 13.83 -1.15
CA LEU A 63 11.14 12.80 -2.13
C LEU A 63 12.33 11.85 -2.30
N ARG A 64 13.54 12.38 -2.51
CA ARG A 64 14.77 11.58 -2.59
C ARG A 64 14.98 10.71 -1.35
N SER A 65 14.88 11.31 -0.17
CA SER A 65 15.04 10.59 1.08
C SER A 65 13.99 9.49 1.26
N GLU A 66 12.72 9.78 0.94
CA GLU A 66 11.61 8.85 1.06
C GLU A 66 11.74 7.69 0.07
N THR A 67 12.15 7.97 -1.17
CA THR A 67 12.43 6.95 -2.18
C THR A 67 13.56 6.01 -1.74
N THR A 68 14.66 6.54 -1.17
CA THR A 68 15.76 5.70 -0.66
C THR A 68 15.28 4.80 0.48
N LYS A 69 14.52 5.35 1.45
CA LYS A 69 13.95 4.56 2.55
C LYS A 69 13.00 3.47 2.04
N ALA A 70 12.11 3.81 1.11
CA ALA A 70 11.16 2.86 0.51
C ALA A 70 11.90 1.74 -0.24
N TYR A 71 12.98 2.06 -0.95
CA TYR A 71 13.82 1.07 -1.61
C TYR A 71 14.50 0.13 -0.63
N GLU A 72 15.13 0.67 0.43
CA GLU A 72 15.79 -0.12 1.46
C GLU A 72 14.80 -1.07 2.16
N LEU A 73 13.61 -0.60 2.49
CA LEU A 73 12.57 -1.41 3.10
C LEU A 73 12.09 -2.54 2.17
N ALA A 74 11.87 -2.23 0.89
CA ALA A 74 11.49 -3.22 -0.10
C ALA A 74 12.59 -4.29 -0.25
N VAL A 75 13.86 -3.89 -0.34
CA VAL A 75 14.99 -4.83 -0.47
C VAL A 75 15.18 -5.69 0.77
N ASP A 76 15.06 -5.14 1.98
CA ASP A 76 15.12 -5.92 3.23
C ASP A 76 14.02 -6.99 3.27
N SER A 77 12.83 -6.62 2.78
CA SER A 77 11.64 -7.49 2.76
C SER A 77 11.72 -8.62 1.73
N VAL A 78 12.61 -8.55 0.73
CA VAL A 78 12.85 -9.65 -0.23
C VAL A 78 13.29 -10.93 0.47
N THR A 79 13.96 -10.81 1.62
CA THR A 79 14.41 -11.97 2.40
C THR A 79 13.27 -12.71 3.12
N ASN A 80 12.08 -12.11 3.21
CA ASN A 80 10.92 -12.78 3.75
C ASN A 80 10.21 -13.59 2.66
N GLU A 81 10.16 -14.91 2.84
CA GLU A 81 9.52 -15.84 1.92
C GLU A 81 8.06 -15.48 1.61
N SER A 82 7.31 -14.91 2.57
CA SER A 82 5.89 -14.60 2.41
C SER A 82 5.59 -13.42 1.48
N VAL A 83 6.56 -12.54 1.24
CA VAL A 83 6.39 -11.32 0.43
C VAL A 83 7.55 -11.10 -0.55
N SER A 84 8.37 -12.13 -0.78
CA SER A 84 9.59 -11.99 -1.57
C SER A 84 9.31 -11.56 -3.02
N GLU A 85 8.19 -12.00 -3.60
CA GLU A 85 7.77 -11.64 -4.96
C GLU A 85 7.32 -10.18 -5.02
N GLU A 86 6.45 -9.76 -4.10
CA GLU A 86 5.94 -8.39 -3.98
C GLU A 86 7.06 -7.39 -3.66
N ALA A 87 7.92 -7.74 -2.71
CA ALA A 87 9.10 -6.96 -2.35
C ALA A 87 10.05 -6.79 -3.53
N THR A 88 10.29 -7.86 -4.31
CA THR A 88 11.14 -7.80 -5.50
C THR A 88 10.50 -6.95 -6.60
N ALA A 89 9.19 -7.07 -6.80
CA ALA A 89 8.45 -6.30 -7.79
C ALA A 89 8.50 -4.80 -7.47
N LEU A 90 8.21 -4.44 -6.21
CA LEU A 90 8.22 -3.04 -5.78
C LEU A 90 9.65 -2.46 -5.79
N ALA A 91 10.64 -3.19 -5.29
CA ALA A 91 12.04 -2.74 -5.31
C ALA A 91 12.53 -2.45 -6.74
N LYS A 92 12.12 -3.26 -7.73
CA LYS A 92 12.43 -3.00 -9.14
C LYS A 92 11.79 -1.71 -9.65
N LYS A 93 10.52 -1.46 -9.35
CA LYS A 93 9.82 -0.23 -9.76
C LYS A 93 10.47 1.00 -9.12
N ILE A 94 10.81 0.92 -7.83
CA ILE A 94 11.52 2.00 -7.13
C ILE A 94 12.90 2.22 -7.74
N ALA A 95 13.67 1.17 -8.05
CA ALA A 95 14.97 1.30 -8.69
C ALA A 95 14.90 1.94 -10.08
N LEU A 96 13.87 1.63 -10.88
CA LEU A 96 13.64 2.27 -12.18
C LEU A 96 13.36 3.78 -12.02
N PHE A 97 12.53 4.15 -11.04
CA PHE A 97 12.26 5.55 -10.73
C PHE A 97 13.52 6.28 -10.24
N VAL A 98 14.28 5.68 -9.32
CA VAL A 98 15.56 6.24 -8.84
C VAL A 98 16.50 6.48 -10.02
N GLY A 99 16.67 5.51 -10.92
CA GLY A 99 17.52 5.67 -12.10
C GLY A 99 17.10 6.86 -12.96
N ALA A 100 15.81 6.98 -13.25
CA ALA A 100 15.28 8.09 -14.03
C ALA A 100 15.44 9.45 -13.32
N MET A 101 15.29 9.49 -11.99
CA MET A 101 15.46 10.70 -11.19
C MET A 101 16.93 11.11 -11.02
N GLU A 102 17.87 10.17 -10.93
CA GLU A 102 19.31 10.49 -10.89
C GLU A 102 19.78 11.16 -12.20
N ASP A 103 19.27 10.73 -13.36
CA ASP A 103 19.62 11.32 -14.66
C ASP A 103 19.23 12.80 -14.78
N VAL A 104 18.14 13.19 -14.10
CA VAL A 104 17.67 14.57 -14.04
C VAL A 104 18.15 15.34 -12.82
N GLY A 105 18.90 14.69 -11.91
CA GLY A 105 19.42 15.30 -10.68
C GLY A 105 18.35 15.56 -9.62
N TRP A 106 17.28 14.76 -9.60
CA TRP A 106 16.11 14.89 -8.73
C TRP A 106 15.31 16.19 -8.89
N ASP A 107 15.46 16.87 -10.04
CA ASP A 107 14.61 17.99 -10.43
C ASP A 107 13.34 17.46 -11.10
N VAL A 108 12.20 17.52 -10.41
CA VAL A 108 10.93 17.02 -10.95
C VAL A 108 10.46 17.80 -12.17
N ASN A 109 10.71 19.11 -12.25
CA ASN A 109 10.31 19.89 -13.44
C ASN A 109 11.00 19.35 -14.69
N ARG A 110 12.28 18.98 -14.55
CA ARG A 110 13.04 18.33 -15.62
C ARG A 110 12.62 16.87 -15.82
N ALA A 111 12.22 16.17 -14.76
CA ALA A 111 11.72 14.81 -14.82
C ALA A 111 10.40 14.69 -15.60
N LEU A 112 9.52 15.70 -15.54
CA LEU A 112 8.26 15.73 -16.28
C LEU A 112 8.45 15.70 -17.80
N ASP A 113 9.60 16.16 -18.30
CA ASP A 113 9.98 16.10 -19.72
C ASP A 113 10.64 14.75 -20.10
N VAL A 114 10.88 13.86 -19.14
CA VAL A 114 11.51 12.55 -19.34
C VAL A 114 10.47 11.44 -19.24
N SER A 115 10.17 10.79 -20.35
CA SER A 115 9.14 9.73 -20.43
C SER A 115 9.37 8.58 -19.45
N GLU A 116 10.62 8.25 -19.19
CA GLU A 116 11.05 7.20 -18.28
C GLU A 116 10.75 7.57 -16.82
N ALA A 117 10.95 8.84 -16.43
CA ALA A 117 10.63 9.30 -15.08
C ALA A 117 9.11 9.36 -14.86
N VAL A 118 8.36 9.86 -15.83
CA VAL A 118 6.88 9.92 -15.76
C VAL A 118 6.28 8.51 -15.74
N SER A 119 6.73 7.60 -16.61
CA SER A 119 6.21 6.23 -16.67
C SER A 119 6.58 5.39 -15.44
N SER A 120 7.79 5.56 -14.88
CA SER A 120 8.18 4.88 -13.64
C SER A 120 7.45 5.45 -12.41
N ALA A 121 7.22 6.77 -12.34
CA ALA A 121 6.37 7.38 -11.33
C ALA A 121 4.91 6.89 -11.43
N ALA A 122 4.34 6.80 -12.63
CA ALA A 122 3.01 6.24 -12.84
C ALA A 122 2.93 4.76 -12.45
N ALA A 123 3.98 3.99 -12.74
CA ALA A 123 4.07 2.59 -12.29
C ALA A 123 4.12 2.51 -10.76
N LEU A 124 4.84 3.41 -10.08
CA LEU A 124 4.83 3.50 -8.63
C LEU A 124 3.45 3.85 -8.08
N GLY A 125 2.74 4.82 -8.67
CA GLY A 125 1.39 5.22 -8.24
C GLY A 125 0.26 4.24 -8.61
N SER A 126 0.57 3.08 -9.20
CA SER A 126 -0.43 2.10 -9.64
C SER A 126 -1.01 1.28 -8.48
N GLU A 127 -2.21 0.76 -8.67
CA GLU A 127 -2.87 -0.17 -7.72
C GLU A 127 -2.00 -1.41 -7.43
N ALA A 128 -1.28 -1.92 -8.43
CA ALA A 128 -0.38 -3.06 -8.26
C ALA A 128 0.76 -2.74 -7.29
N SER A 129 1.37 -1.55 -7.41
CA SER A 129 2.41 -1.11 -6.47
C SER A 129 1.87 -0.86 -5.07
N LEU A 130 0.62 -0.40 -4.96
CA LEU A 130 -0.04 -0.25 -3.66
C LEU A 130 -0.30 -1.61 -3.00
N HIS A 131 -0.74 -2.61 -3.78
CA HIS A 131 -0.90 -3.98 -3.30
C HIS A 131 0.43 -4.56 -2.80
N GLU A 132 1.50 -4.42 -3.58
CA GLU A 132 2.85 -4.86 -3.19
C GLU A 132 3.35 -4.15 -1.93
N ALA A 133 3.15 -2.83 -1.84
CA ALA A 133 3.52 -2.03 -0.68
C ALA A 133 2.76 -2.46 0.58
N ASN A 134 1.46 -2.73 0.47
CA ASN A 134 0.64 -3.19 1.58
C ASN A 134 1.07 -4.56 2.10
N ALA A 135 1.45 -5.48 1.21
CA ALA A 135 1.96 -6.80 1.60
C ALA A 135 3.27 -6.68 2.40
N ILE A 136 4.19 -5.83 1.94
CA ILE A 136 5.45 -5.53 2.63
C ILE A 136 5.18 -4.89 3.99
N GLU A 137 4.27 -3.92 4.05
CA GLU A 137 3.93 -3.20 5.27
C GLU A 137 3.31 -4.11 6.33
N ALA A 138 2.45 -5.06 5.95
CA ALA A 138 1.88 -6.04 6.86
C ALA A 138 2.96 -6.89 7.57
N VAL A 139 3.97 -7.33 6.81
CA VAL A 139 5.11 -8.08 7.34
C VAL A 139 5.98 -7.22 8.25
N VAL A 140 6.19 -5.96 7.89
CA VAL A 140 6.98 -5.02 8.70
C VAL A 140 6.27 -4.75 10.03
N ILE A 141 4.94 -4.53 10.00
CA ILE A 141 4.11 -4.37 11.21
C ILE A 141 4.23 -5.61 12.12
N GLU A 142 4.14 -6.82 11.55
CA GLU A 142 4.29 -8.07 12.29
C GLU A 142 5.68 -8.18 12.94
N LYS A 143 6.75 -7.91 12.18
CA LYS A 143 8.13 -7.91 12.68
C LYS A 143 8.36 -6.86 13.76
N CYS A 144 7.73 -5.70 13.64
CA CYS A 144 7.92 -4.56 14.54
C CYS A 144 7.03 -4.61 15.78
N GLY A 145 6.08 -5.55 15.88
CA GLY A 145 5.16 -5.65 17.01
C GLY A 145 4.28 -4.41 17.18
N LEU A 146 4.09 -3.62 16.11
CA LEU A 146 3.15 -2.51 16.10
C LEU A 146 1.73 -3.11 16.13
N PRO A 147 0.79 -2.55 16.92
CA PRO A 147 -0.58 -3.03 16.91
C PRO A 147 -1.12 -2.88 15.49
N SER A 148 -1.30 -4.01 14.81
CA SER A 148 -1.97 -4.06 13.52
C SER A 148 -3.37 -3.47 13.71
N THR A 149 -3.66 -2.34 13.06
CA THR A 149 -5.05 -1.91 12.82
C THR A 149 -5.72 -2.80 11.77
N TYR A 150 -4.98 -3.73 11.17
CA TYR A 150 -5.44 -4.65 10.15
C TYR A 150 -5.81 -6.02 10.76
N ALA A 151 -7.07 -6.41 10.61
CA ALA A 151 -7.48 -7.79 10.81
C ALA A 151 -6.89 -8.66 9.69
N PRO A 152 -6.27 -9.82 9.99
CA PRO A 152 -5.85 -10.78 8.98
C PRO A 152 -7.06 -11.19 8.13
N ARG A 153 -6.92 -11.10 6.81
CA ARG A 153 -8.01 -11.35 5.85
C ARG A 153 -8.17 -12.88 5.67
N PRO A 154 -9.30 -13.48 6.06
CA PRO A 154 -9.61 -14.85 5.63
C PRO A 154 -10.06 -14.79 4.16
N ASP A 155 -9.39 -15.58 3.33
CA ASP A 155 -9.87 -16.23 2.12
C ASP A 155 -11.06 -15.60 1.36
N GLY A 156 -10.77 -15.13 0.15
CA GLY A 156 -11.76 -14.87 -0.89
C GLY A 156 -12.31 -13.46 -0.88
N GLU A 157 -11.66 -12.58 -1.62
CA GLU A 157 -12.23 -11.29 -1.95
C GLU A 157 -13.53 -11.49 -2.73
N VAL A 158 -14.67 -11.37 -2.03
CA VAL A 158 -15.95 -11.05 -2.67
C VAL A 158 -15.81 -9.59 -3.11
N THR A 159 -15.13 -9.40 -4.24
CA THR A 159 -15.25 -8.17 -5.00
C THR A 159 -16.72 -8.01 -5.37
N LEU A 160 -17.21 -6.77 -5.35
CA LEU A 160 -18.51 -6.46 -5.92
C LEU A 160 -18.56 -7.06 -7.34
N PRO A 161 -19.64 -7.75 -7.74
CA PRO A 161 -19.76 -8.24 -9.10
C PRO A 161 -19.53 -7.05 -10.04
N MET A 162 -18.51 -7.17 -10.90
CA MET A 162 -18.14 -6.12 -11.83
C MET A 162 -19.39 -5.74 -12.65
N ASN A 163 -19.80 -4.47 -12.57
CA ASN A 163 -20.90 -3.98 -13.39
C ASN A 163 -20.61 -4.31 -14.85
N SER A 164 -21.59 -4.89 -15.54
CA SER A 164 -21.45 -5.26 -16.94
C SER A 164 -21.14 -4.00 -17.75
N ILE A 165 -19.98 -3.97 -18.42
CA ILE A 165 -19.67 -2.89 -19.37
C ILE A 165 -20.57 -3.10 -20.60
N PRO A 166 -21.51 -2.18 -20.90
CA PRO A 166 -22.37 -2.34 -22.06
C PRO A 166 -21.54 -2.20 -23.35
N SER A 167 -21.87 -3.04 -24.32
CA SER A 167 -21.30 -3.01 -25.68
C SER A 167 -21.41 -1.60 -26.28
N PRO A 168 -20.41 -1.14 -27.08
CA PRO A 168 -20.37 0.20 -27.66
C PRO A 168 -21.51 0.55 -28.64
N LEU A 169 -22.51 -0.33 -28.79
CA LEU A 169 -23.74 -0.10 -29.57
C LEU A 169 -24.99 0.17 -28.71
N ALA A 170 -24.90 0.16 -27.38
CA ALA A 170 -26.06 0.43 -26.52
C ALA A 170 -26.40 1.93 -26.52
N THR A 171 -27.58 2.28 -27.03
CA THR A 171 -28.12 3.66 -27.09
C THR A 171 -29.07 3.98 -25.93
N ASP A 172 -29.33 3.02 -25.04
CA ASP A 172 -30.12 3.25 -23.83
C ASP A 172 -29.21 3.62 -22.66
N PRO A 173 -29.54 4.66 -21.87
CA PRO A 173 -28.78 5.01 -20.68
C PRO A 173 -28.81 3.85 -19.67
N PRO A 174 -27.66 3.46 -19.10
CA PRO A 174 -27.61 2.40 -18.09
C PRO A 174 -28.32 2.88 -16.82
N ILE A 175 -29.50 2.33 -16.55
CA ILE A 175 -30.13 2.37 -15.23
C ILE A 175 -29.44 1.35 -14.33
N ASN A 176 -28.25 1.72 -13.83
CA ASN A 176 -27.68 1.07 -12.66
C ASN A 176 -28.46 1.58 -11.45
N THR A 177 -29.57 0.94 -11.11
CA THR A 177 -30.17 1.14 -9.79
C THR A 177 -29.23 0.49 -8.79
N ILE A 178 -28.45 1.32 -8.09
CA ILE A 178 -27.77 0.93 -6.85
C ILE A 178 -28.86 0.28 -5.98
N ASN A 179 -28.67 -0.99 -5.63
CA ASN A 179 -29.59 -1.67 -4.74
C ASN A 179 -29.19 -1.32 -3.31
N ASP A 180 -29.83 -0.32 -2.71
CA ASP A 180 -29.55 0.16 -1.35
C ASP A 180 -29.55 -0.98 -0.32
N THR A 181 -30.31 -2.05 -0.57
CA THR A 181 -30.32 -3.29 0.22
C THR A 181 -28.96 -4.00 0.21
N SER A 182 -28.26 -4.02 -0.92
CA SER A 182 -26.92 -4.60 -1.03
C SER A 182 -25.87 -3.77 -0.30
N GLU A 183 -26.01 -2.45 -0.25
CA GLU A 183 -25.10 -1.57 0.49
C GLU A 183 -25.23 -1.78 2.00
N LEU A 184 -26.46 -1.83 2.52
CA LEU A 184 -26.71 -2.05 3.95
C LEU A 184 -26.25 -3.44 4.41
N THR A 185 -26.45 -4.47 3.58
CA THR A 185 -25.96 -5.83 3.85
C THR A 185 -24.43 -5.85 3.95
N VAL A 186 -23.73 -5.19 3.04
CA VAL A 186 -22.26 -5.09 3.06
C VAL A 186 -21.80 -4.32 4.30
N MET A 187 -22.46 -3.20 4.63
CA MET A 187 -22.09 -2.41 5.80
C MET A 187 -22.19 -3.22 7.09
N GLY A 188 -23.27 -3.97 7.29
CA GLY A 188 -23.41 -4.84 8.47
C GLY A 188 -22.41 -5.99 8.47
N SER A 189 -22.11 -6.59 7.32
CA SER A 189 -21.11 -7.65 7.19
C SER A 189 -19.71 -7.16 7.58
N VAL A 190 -19.30 -5.98 7.08
CA VAL A 190 -18.01 -5.37 7.42
C VAL A 190 -17.92 -5.09 8.93
N ILE A 191 -18.96 -4.51 9.51
CA ILE A 191 -18.95 -4.18 10.95
C ILE A 191 -18.93 -5.44 11.81
N ALA A 192 -19.70 -6.47 11.46
CA ALA A 192 -19.64 -7.76 12.15
C ALA A 192 -18.25 -8.39 12.07
N SER A 193 -17.63 -8.36 10.89
CA SER A 193 -16.29 -8.90 10.67
C SER A 193 -15.21 -8.17 11.50
N GLN A 194 -15.34 -6.85 11.66
CA GLN A 194 -14.45 -6.04 12.51
C GLN A 194 -14.45 -6.48 13.98
N PHE A 195 -15.58 -7.02 14.46
CA PHE A 195 -15.73 -7.55 15.81
C PHE A 195 -15.54 -9.08 15.88
N GLY A 196 -15.08 -9.71 14.79
CA GLY A 196 -14.85 -11.15 14.71
C GLY A 196 -16.12 -12.00 14.70
N LEU A 197 -17.26 -11.42 14.32
CA LEU A 197 -18.55 -12.09 14.25
C LEU A 197 -18.81 -12.59 12.83
N THR A 198 -19.18 -13.86 12.69
CA THR A 198 -19.74 -14.39 11.45
C THR A 198 -21.25 -14.19 11.48
N VAL A 199 -21.78 -13.43 10.53
CA VAL A 199 -23.21 -13.10 10.40
C VAL A 199 -23.73 -13.57 9.04
N THR A 200 -25.00 -13.96 9.00
CA THR A 200 -25.72 -14.27 7.74
C THR A 200 -26.10 -12.99 7.00
N ASP A 201 -26.41 -13.07 5.70
CA ASP A 201 -26.83 -11.90 4.92
C ASP A 201 -28.05 -11.17 5.52
N ILE A 202 -28.98 -11.92 6.13
CA ILE A 202 -30.17 -11.37 6.81
C ILE A 202 -29.78 -10.61 8.09
N GLU A 203 -28.83 -11.15 8.86
CA GLU A 203 -28.31 -10.49 10.07
C GLU A 203 -27.44 -9.27 9.71
N ALA A 204 -26.69 -9.35 8.60
CA ALA A 204 -25.88 -8.26 8.08
C ALA A 204 -26.74 -7.11 7.56
N GLU A 205 -27.82 -7.38 6.83
CA GLU A 205 -28.79 -6.37 6.39
C GLU A 205 -29.47 -5.68 7.58
N CYS A 206 -29.86 -6.46 8.60
CA CYS A 206 -30.42 -5.93 9.84
C CYS A 206 -29.41 -5.00 10.55
N LEU A 207 -28.16 -5.46 10.70
CA LEU A 207 -27.13 -4.72 11.39
C LEU A 207 -26.77 -3.43 10.65
N GLY A 208 -26.62 -3.49 9.32
CA GLY A 208 -26.39 -2.30 8.51
C GLY A 208 -27.54 -1.30 8.61
N THR A 209 -28.78 -1.76 8.55
CA THR A 209 -29.95 -0.90 8.72
C THR A 209 -29.98 -0.25 10.11
N ALA A 210 -29.75 -1.03 11.17
CA ALA A 210 -29.75 -0.53 12.53
C ALA A 210 -28.63 0.50 12.77
N LEU A 211 -27.43 0.25 12.24
CA LEU A 211 -26.28 1.12 12.39
C LEU A 211 -26.33 2.39 11.52
N SER A 212 -27.00 2.33 10.36
CA SER A 212 -27.25 3.52 9.52
C SER A 212 -28.07 4.60 10.23
N SER A 213 -28.84 4.21 11.26
CA SER A 213 -29.72 5.09 12.03
C SER A 213 -29.09 5.64 13.31
N ILE A 214 -27.85 5.24 13.64
CA ILE A 214 -27.18 5.72 14.85
C ILE A 214 -26.66 7.14 14.63
N TYR A 215 -27.05 8.03 15.53
CA TYR A 215 -26.71 9.45 15.47
C TYR A 215 -25.21 9.70 15.74
N ASP A 216 -24.57 10.52 14.92
CA ASP A 216 -23.17 10.93 15.08
C ASP A 216 -22.98 11.71 16.39
N VAL A 217 -22.02 11.27 17.20
CA VAL A 217 -21.63 11.89 18.48
C VAL A 217 -20.27 12.57 18.40
N SER A 218 -19.88 13.11 17.24
CA SER A 218 -18.66 13.90 17.06
C SER A 218 -18.64 15.25 17.82
N ALA A 219 -19.73 15.62 18.51
CA ALA A 219 -19.82 16.86 19.29
C ALA A 219 -19.13 16.74 20.66
N ALA A 220 -18.54 17.84 21.14
CA ALA A 220 -17.84 17.93 22.43
C ALA A 220 -18.69 17.63 23.69
N THR A 221 -20.02 17.48 23.53
CA THR A 221 -20.98 17.11 24.59
C THR A 221 -21.48 15.66 24.46
N ALA A 222 -20.84 14.84 23.64
CA ALA A 222 -21.20 13.46 23.39
C ALA A 222 -21.17 12.61 24.65
N ASN A 223 -22.32 12.02 24.98
CA ASN A 223 -22.42 11.06 26.07
C ASN A 223 -22.06 9.67 25.53
N LEU A 224 -20.79 9.28 25.71
CA LEU A 224 -20.25 8.00 25.25
C LEU A 224 -21.10 6.79 25.70
N ALA A 225 -21.68 6.84 26.90
CA ALA A 225 -22.54 5.78 27.41
C ALA A 225 -23.86 5.67 26.61
N GLN A 226 -24.40 6.79 26.13
CA GLN A 226 -25.57 6.78 25.25
C GLN A 226 -25.22 6.18 23.89
N TYR A 227 -24.09 6.57 23.31
CA TYR A 227 -23.59 6.01 22.05
C TYR A 227 -23.37 4.50 22.13
N GLN A 228 -22.64 4.02 23.14
CA GLN A 228 -22.43 2.60 23.39
C GLN A 228 -23.74 1.83 23.57
N SER A 229 -24.73 2.42 24.26
CA SER A 229 -26.05 1.80 24.43
C SER A 229 -26.85 1.69 23.13
N GLN A 230 -26.65 2.61 22.17
CA GLN A 230 -27.30 2.51 20.85
C GLN A 230 -26.64 1.44 19.98
N PHE A 231 -25.31 1.32 20.06
CA PHE A 231 -24.58 0.23 19.41
C PHE A 231 -25.02 -1.13 19.96
N GLN A 232 -25.06 -1.30 21.28
CA GLN A 232 -25.52 -2.55 21.89
C GLN A 232 -26.96 -2.91 21.47
N ARG A 233 -27.86 -1.92 21.39
CA ARG A 233 -29.24 -2.14 20.91
C ARG A 233 -29.32 -2.58 19.45
N ALA A 234 -28.40 -2.13 18.60
CA ALA A 234 -28.35 -2.57 17.21
C ALA A 234 -27.97 -4.05 17.10
N PHE A 235 -26.97 -4.50 17.87
CA PHE A 235 -26.59 -5.91 17.92
C PHE A 235 -27.68 -6.78 18.57
N ASP A 236 -28.22 -6.36 19.71
CA ASP A 236 -29.30 -7.08 20.41
C ASP A 236 -30.58 -7.17 19.55
N GLY A 237 -30.92 -6.10 18.84
CA GLY A 237 -32.10 -6.02 17.97
C GLY A 237 -32.02 -6.94 16.75
N CYS A 238 -30.81 -7.25 16.29
CA CYS A 238 -30.54 -8.19 15.20
C CYS A 238 -30.25 -9.62 15.68
N GLY A 239 -30.39 -9.90 16.99
CA GLY A 239 -30.20 -11.24 17.55
C GLY A 239 -28.73 -11.67 17.66
N LEU A 240 -27.78 -10.74 17.51
CA LEU A 240 -26.35 -11.01 17.59
C LEU A 240 -25.91 -11.01 19.05
N VAL A 241 -25.41 -12.15 19.53
CA VAL A 241 -24.89 -12.30 20.89
C VAL A 241 -23.48 -11.72 20.97
N PHE A 242 -23.39 -10.40 21.02
CA PHE A 242 -22.14 -9.65 21.15
C PHE A 242 -22.29 -8.58 22.23
N THR A 243 -21.29 -8.45 23.11
CA THR A 243 -21.24 -7.37 24.10
C THR A 243 -20.19 -6.38 23.67
N VAL A 244 -20.60 -5.15 23.38
CA VAL A 244 -19.68 -4.07 23.01
C VAL A 244 -18.76 -3.79 24.22
N PRO A 245 -17.43 -3.90 24.06
CA PRO A 245 -16.48 -3.59 25.13
C PRO A 245 -16.61 -2.12 25.57
N ASN A 246 -16.57 -1.87 26.88
CA ASN A 246 -16.60 -0.52 27.47
C ASN A 246 -15.34 0.29 27.16
#